data_AF-A0A1W9ZIB3-F1
#
_entry.id   AF-A0A1W9ZIB3-F1
#
_cell.length_a   1.000
_cell.length_b   1.000
_cell.length_c   1.000
_cell.angle_alpha   90.00
_cell.angle_beta   90.00
_cell.angle_gamma   90.00
#
_symmetry.space_group_name_H-M   'P 1'
#
loop_
_entity.id
_entity.type
_entity.pdbx_description
1 polymer ?
#
loop_
_entity_poly.entity_id
_entity_poly.type
_entity_poly.pdbx_seq_one_letter_code
_entity_poly.pdbx_strand_id
1 'polypeptide(L)'
;MNLGVSTHHVNLTPQESSLIGESHPEALTRMDEKSLKDLQSRLRNAREKNFSLLRRQGAARVAAEGARGAAQPASEKRGEKVEIFDEALARVGERLSAIGGNE
;
A
#
# COMPACT_ATOMS: atom_id res chain seq x y z
N MET A 1 14.06 -16.87 9.77
CA MET A 1 14.69 -16.65 8.45
C MET A 1 14.15 -15.34 7.90
N ASN A 2 15.02 -14.42 7.47
CA ASN A 2 14.67 -13.07 7.04
C ASN A 2 14.28 -13.12 5.54
N LEU A 3 12.98 -13.17 5.21
CA LEU A 3 12.50 -13.16 3.83
C LEU A 3 12.41 -11.71 3.34
N GLY A 4 13.01 -11.46 2.17
CA GLY A 4 13.40 -10.14 1.69
C GLY A 4 12.26 -9.13 1.61
N VAL A 5 12.34 -8.10 2.45
CA VAL A 5 11.71 -6.81 2.17
C VAL A 5 12.60 -6.11 1.15
N SER A 6 12.10 -6.06 -0.09
CA SER A 6 12.65 -5.20 -1.15
C SER A 6 13.01 -3.85 -0.56
N THR A 7 14.29 -3.50 -0.64
CA THR A 7 14.84 -2.22 -0.18
C THR A 7 14.44 -1.11 -1.17
N HIS A 8 13.14 -0.92 -1.38
CA HIS A 8 12.64 0.37 -1.82
C HIS A 8 12.58 1.23 -0.57
N HIS A 9 13.40 2.28 -0.51
CA HIS A 9 13.52 3.20 0.62
C HIS A 9 12.28 4.11 0.69
N VAL A 10 11.09 3.50 0.71
CA VAL A 10 9.81 4.18 0.79
C VAL A 10 9.60 4.61 2.23
N ASN A 11 9.27 5.89 2.42
CA ASN A 11 9.13 6.50 3.74
C ASN A 11 7.79 6.12 4.40
N LEU A 12 7.56 4.83 4.64
CA LEU A 12 6.40 4.33 5.36
C LEU A 12 6.45 4.78 6.82
N THR A 13 5.31 5.18 7.39
CA THR A 13 5.24 5.37 8.85
C THR A 13 5.37 4.01 9.56
N PRO A 14 5.68 3.98 10.87
CA PRO A 14 5.67 2.73 11.62
C PRO A 14 4.34 1.98 11.52
N GLN A 15 3.20 2.70 11.55
CA GLN A 15 1.89 2.05 11.40
C GLN A 15 1.69 1.46 10.01
N GLU A 16 2.11 2.17 8.96
CA GLU A 16 2.04 1.67 7.58
C GLU A 16 2.95 0.44 7.41
N SER A 17 4.15 0.48 7.98
CA SER A 17 5.10 -0.63 7.94
C SER A 17 4.56 -1.88 8.65
N SER A 18 3.95 -1.71 9.84
CA SER A 18 3.27 -2.80 10.54
C SER A 18 2.13 -3.38 9.72
N LEU A 19 1.30 -2.53 9.13
CA LEU A 19 0.15 -2.96 8.33
C LEU A 19 0.57 -3.72 7.06
N ILE A 20 1.64 -3.28 6.39
CA ILE A 20 2.24 -4.03 5.27
C ILE A 20 2.85 -5.35 5.77
N GLY A 21 3.45 -5.37 6.96
CA GLY A 21 3.94 -6.59 7.60
C GLY A 21 2.85 -7.65 7.79
N GLU A 22 1.64 -7.26 8.17
CA GLU A 22 0.48 -8.18 8.29
C GLU A 22 0.08 -8.84 6.95
N SER A 23 0.43 -8.23 5.82
CA SER A 23 0.18 -8.77 4.47
C SER A 23 1.24 -9.78 4.00
N HIS A 24 2.21 -10.12 4.84
CA HIS A 24 3.20 -11.15 4.49
C HIS A 24 2.56 -12.52 4.29
N PRO A 25 3.00 -13.30 3.29
CA PRO A 25 2.42 -14.63 3.00
C PRO A 25 2.32 -15.53 4.25
N GLU A 26 3.36 -15.55 5.08
CA GLU A 26 3.38 -16.32 6.33
C GLU A 26 2.36 -15.87 7.37
N ALA A 27 2.01 -14.58 7.42
CA ALA A 27 0.95 -14.09 8.30
C ALA A 27 -0.43 -14.44 7.72
N LEU A 28 -0.61 -14.24 6.42
CA LEU A 28 -1.86 -14.52 5.70
C LEU A 28 -2.28 -16.00 5.76
N THR A 29 -1.33 -16.93 5.76
CA THR A 29 -1.63 -18.37 5.88
C THR A 29 -2.30 -18.75 7.21
N ARG A 30 -2.06 -17.97 8.27
CA ARG A 30 -2.57 -18.24 9.63
C ARG A 30 -3.90 -17.53 9.93
N MET A 31 -4.34 -16.64 9.04
CA MET A 31 -5.57 -15.88 9.20
C MET A 31 -6.78 -16.63 8.63
N ASP A 32 -7.90 -16.53 9.34
CA ASP A 32 -9.21 -16.92 8.81
C ASP A 32 -9.78 -15.84 7.87
N GLU A 33 -10.87 -16.20 7.17
CA GLU A 33 -11.52 -15.32 6.19
C GLU A 33 -11.95 -13.97 6.76
N LYS A 34 -12.45 -13.93 8.00
CA LYS A 34 -12.90 -12.70 8.64
C LYS A 34 -11.72 -11.78 8.92
N SER A 35 -10.63 -12.33 9.45
CA SER A 35 -9.39 -11.58 9.66
C SER A 35 -8.79 -11.06 8.34
N LEU A 36 -8.86 -11.82 7.26
CA LEU A 36 -8.40 -11.38 5.94
C LEU A 36 -9.26 -10.24 5.37
N LYS A 37 -10.59 -10.30 5.52
CA LYS A 37 -11.52 -9.22 5.13
C LYS A 37 -11.29 -7.94 5.92
N ASP A 38 -11.00 -8.05 7.22
CA ASP A 38 -10.63 -6.92 8.06
C ASP A 38 -9.30 -6.29 7.60
N LEU A 39 -8.26 -7.11 7.42
CA LEU A 39 -6.97 -6.65 6.91
C LEU A 39 -7.10 -5.96 5.55
N GLN A 40 -7.88 -6.53 4.63
CA GLN A 40 -8.16 -5.92 3.32
C GLN A 40 -8.78 -4.53 3.48
N SER A 41 -9.74 -4.37 4.40
CA SER A 41 -10.41 -3.10 4.67
C SER A 41 -9.45 -2.05 5.23
N ARG A 42 -8.58 -2.45 6.17
CA ARG A 42 -7.54 -1.58 6.73
C ARG A 42 -6.52 -1.14 5.66
N LEU A 43 -6.08 -2.06 4.80
CA LEU A 43 -5.18 -1.76 3.69
C LEU A 43 -5.81 -0.80 2.68
N ARG A 44 -7.08 -1.01 2.28
CA ARG A 44 -7.81 -0.10 1.38
C ARG A 44 -7.89 1.32 1.95
N ASN A 45 -8.21 1.44 3.24
CA ASN A 45 -8.28 2.74 3.92
C ASN A 45 -6.91 3.44 3.95
N ALA A 46 -5.82 2.70 4.18
CA ALA A 46 -4.47 3.26 4.17
C ALA A 46 -4.02 3.69 2.76
N ARG A 47 -4.35 2.87 1.75
CA ARG A 47 -4.11 3.17 0.33
C ARG A 47 -4.84 4.44 -0.10
N GLU A 48 -6.14 4.55 0.20
CA GLU A 48 -6.96 5.70 -0.19
C GLU A 48 -6.46 7.00 0.47
N LYS A 49 -6.08 6.93 1.75
CA LYS A 49 -5.44 8.06 2.44
C LYS A 49 -4.16 8.51 1.73
N ASN A 50 -3.29 7.58 1.36
CA ASN A 50 -2.04 7.90 0.66
C ASN A 50 -2.30 8.44 -0.77
N PHE A 51 -3.27 7.87 -1.48
CA PHE A 51 -3.67 8.32 -2.80
C PHE A 51 -4.26 9.73 -2.79
N SER A 52 -5.14 10.03 -1.83
CA SER A 52 -5.70 11.38 -1.64
C SER A 52 -4.61 12.42 -1.33
N LEU A 53 -3.62 12.06 -0.49
CA LEU A 53 -2.47 12.92 -0.21
C LEU A 53 -1.60 13.16 -1.44
N LEU A 54 -1.34 12.13 -2.24
CA LEU A 54 -0.63 12.23 -3.51
C LEU A 54 -1.37 13.17 -4.47
N ARG A 55 -2.68 12.96 -4.67
CA ARG A 55 -3.53 13.77 -5.54
C ARG A 55 -3.56 15.23 -5.11
N ARG A 56 -3.75 15.51 -3.81
CA ARG A 56 -3.79 16.90 -3.29
C ARG A 56 -2.48 17.63 -3.52
N GLN A 57 -1.35 16.96 -3.37
CA GLN A 57 -0.05 17.55 -3.68
C GLN A 57 0.12 17.79 -5.17
N GLY A 58 -0.33 16.87 -6.02
CA GLY A 58 -0.43 17.10 -7.46
C GLY A 58 -1.28 18.34 -7.80
N ALA A 59 -2.44 18.51 -7.16
CA ALA A 59 -3.32 19.66 -7.39
C ALA A 59 -2.72 20.99 -6.87
N ALA A 60 -2.15 21.00 -5.66
CA ALA A 60 -1.46 22.17 -5.11
C ALA A 60 -0.23 22.55 -5.96
N ARG A 61 0.40 21.57 -6.59
CA ARG A 61 1.49 21.75 -7.55
C ARG A 61 1.01 22.26 -8.89
N VAL A 62 -0.06 21.73 -9.48
CA VAL A 62 -0.66 22.31 -10.70
C VAL A 62 -1.06 23.78 -10.48
N ALA A 63 -1.52 24.13 -9.27
CA ALA A 63 -1.80 25.52 -8.91
C ALA A 63 -0.55 26.40 -8.75
N ALA A 64 0.62 25.81 -8.45
CA ALA A 64 1.90 26.50 -8.27
C ALA A 64 2.83 26.47 -9.52
N GLU A 65 2.74 25.42 -10.32
CA GLU A 65 3.56 25.11 -11.51
C GLU A 65 2.83 25.56 -12.78
N GLY A 66 2.67 26.88 -12.89
CA GLY A 66 2.77 27.56 -14.19
C GLY A 66 4.22 27.65 -14.70
N ALA A 67 5.20 27.07 -13.99
CA ALA A 67 6.63 27.12 -14.30
C ALA A 67 7.25 25.72 -14.26
N ARG A 68 7.94 25.35 -15.35
CA ARG A 68 8.37 24.00 -15.71
C ARG A 68 9.38 23.36 -14.73
N GLY A 69 9.17 22.08 -14.42
CA GLY A 69 10.24 21.06 -14.43
C GLY A 69 10.95 20.69 -13.13
N ALA A 70 10.63 21.28 -11.97
CA ALA A 70 11.41 21.06 -10.74
C ALA A 70 10.83 19.99 -9.78
N ALA A 71 9.66 19.41 -10.05
CA ALA A 71 8.87 18.71 -9.03
C ALA A 71 8.95 17.17 -8.99
N GLN A 72 9.75 16.51 -9.83
CA GLN A 72 9.72 15.05 -10.04
C GLN A 72 9.95 14.16 -8.78
N PRO A 73 10.94 14.39 -7.90
CA PRO A 73 11.40 13.35 -6.96
C PRO A 73 10.54 13.15 -5.71
N ALA A 74 9.71 14.13 -5.31
CA ALA A 74 8.87 14.01 -4.11
C ALA A 74 7.47 13.43 -4.41
N SER A 75 7.01 13.50 -5.66
CA SER A 75 5.81 12.80 -6.13
C SER A 75 6.09 11.31 -6.38
N GLU A 76 7.27 10.97 -6.90
CA GLU A 76 7.72 9.60 -7.15
C GLU A 76 7.64 8.75 -5.86
N LYS A 77 8.23 9.25 -4.76
CA LYS A 77 8.21 8.60 -3.43
C LYS A 77 6.83 8.35 -2.82
N ARG A 78 5.81 9.08 -3.27
CA ARG A 78 4.42 8.89 -2.82
C ARG A 78 3.63 7.98 -3.74
N GLY A 79 3.99 7.91 -5.03
CA GLY A 79 3.55 6.84 -5.93
C GLY A 79 3.99 5.48 -5.40
N GLU A 80 5.25 5.36 -5.02
CA GLU A 80 5.82 4.13 -4.45
C GLU A 80 5.04 3.62 -3.22
N LYS A 81 4.51 4.51 -2.38
CA LYS A 81 3.65 4.12 -1.26
C LYS A 81 2.36 3.45 -1.71
N VAL A 82 1.68 4.05 -2.68
CA VAL A 82 0.40 3.53 -3.19
C VAL A 82 0.63 2.17 -3.83
N GLU A 83 1.73 2.00 -4.57
CA GLU A 83 2.12 0.73 -5.18
C GLU A 83 2.36 -0.37 -4.14
N ILE A 84 3.08 -0.07 -3.04
CA ILE A 84 3.27 -1.03 -1.94
C ILE A 84 1.93 -1.47 -1.33
N PHE A 85 0.97 -0.55 -1.17
CA PHE A 85 -0.36 -0.90 -0.69
C PHE A 85 -1.16 -1.71 -1.71
N ASP A 86 -1.00 -1.45 -3.01
CA ASP A 86 -1.63 -2.23 -4.07
C ASP A 86 -1.10 -3.66 -4.12
N GLU A 87 0.22 -3.86 -3.98
CA GLU A 87 0.82 -5.19 -3.86
C GLU A 87 0.31 -5.95 -2.62
N ALA A 88 0.24 -5.27 -1.47
CA ALA A 88 -0.30 -5.87 -0.25
C ALA A 88 -1.77 -6.29 -0.42
N LEU A 89 -2.59 -5.45 -1.08
CA LEU A 89 -3.98 -5.77 -1.38
C LEU A 89 -4.11 -6.95 -2.35
N ALA A 90 -3.24 -7.05 -3.35
CA ALA A 90 -3.21 -8.19 -4.27
C ALA A 90 -2.99 -9.50 -3.52
N ARG A 91 -1.99 -9.57 -2.65
CA ARG A 91 -1.67 -10.76 -1.83
C ARG A 91 -2.85 -11.21 -0.95
N VAL A 92 -3.51 -10.24 -0.29
CA VAL A 92 -4.70 -10.53 0.53
C VAL A 92 -5.87 -11.00 -0.33
N GLY A 93 -6.06 -10.40 -1.50
CA GLY A 93 -7.08 -10.82 -2.48
C GLY A 93 -6.86 -12.24 -2.98
N GLU A 94 -5.64 -12.59 -3.36
CA GLU A 94 -5.27 -13.95 -3.77
C GLU A 94 -5.55 -14.96 -2.66
N ARG A 95 -5.20 -14.63 -1.40
CA ARG A 95 -5.50 -15.50 -0.25
C ARG A 95 -7.00 -15.67 -0.03
N LEU A 96 -7.79 -14.60 -0.10
CA LEU A 96 -9.25 -14.65 0.02
C LEU A 96 -9.87 -15.51 -1.09
N SER A 97 -9.41 -15.37 -2.33
CA SER A 97 -9.86 -16.21 -3.44
C SER A 97 -9.49 -17.67 -3.25
N ALA A 98 -8.30 -17.97 -2.72
CA ALA A 98 -7.87 -19.34 -2.47
C ALA A 98 -8.70 -20.05 -1.38
N ILE A 99 -9.23 -19.33 -0.39
CA ILE A 99 -10.07 -19.91 0.67
C ILE A 99 -11.57 -19.90 0.31
N GLY A 100 -12.04 -18.88 -0.43
CA GLY A 100 -13.46 -18.74 -0.82
C GLY A 100 -13.81 -19.42 -2.15
N GLY A 101 -12.83 -19.76 -3.00
CA GLY A 101 -13.04 -20.54 -4.21
C GLY A 101 -13.03 -22.06 -3.98
N ASN A 102 -13.04 -22.49 -2.71
CA ASN A 102 -12.99 -23.88 -2.29
C ASN A 102 -14.37 -24.39 -1.80
N GLU A 103 -15.45 -23.70 -2.19
CA GLU A 103 -16.85 -24.04 -1.96
C GLU A 103 -17.53 -24.57 -3.23
#